data_AF-W6KFY2-F1
#
_entry.id   AF-W6KFY2-F1
#
_cell.length_a   1.000
_cell.length_b   1.000
_cell.length_c   1.000
_cell.angle_alpha   90.00
_cell.angle_beta   90.00
_cell.angle_gamma   90.00
#
_symmetry.space_group_name_H-M   'P 1'
#
loop_
_entity.id
_entity.type
_entity.pdbx_description
1 polymer ?
#
loop_
_entity_poly.entity_id
_entity_poly.type
_entity_poly.pdbx_seq_one_letter_code
_entity_poly.pdbx_strand_id
1 'polypeptide(L)'
;MNQAALVKDQLLSQGANHFVILSPIGTVLEHGGDFDNPMKQRLAHAIIQKCAHLLEPGESFKRVSMTMEEVVYTATTVSDGQGGTLGILVKRPASVALATDQ
;
A
#
# COMPACT_ATOMS: atom_id res chain seq x y z
N MET A 1 -11.65 -8.66 -14.93
CA MET A 1 -10.29 -8.94 -14.40
C MET A 1 -10.20 -8.28 -13.03
N ASN A 2 -9.65 -8.97 -12.02
CA ASN A 2 -9.57 -8.43 -10.66
C ASN A 2 -8.30 -7.57 -10.53
N GLN A 3 -8.43 -6.24 -10.51
CA GLN A 3 -7.30 -5.31 -10.43
C GLN A 3 -6.42 -5.58 -9.19
N ALA A 4 -7.02 -5.96 -8.06
CA ALA A 4 -6.28 -6.29 -6.84
C ALA A 4 -5.35 -7.50 -7.03
N ALA A 5 -5.76 -8.51 -7.81
CA ALA A 5 -4.93 -9.66 -8.10
C ALA A 5 -3.71 -9.29 -8.98
N LEU A 6 -3.91 -8.44 -9.98
CA LEU A 6 -2.81 -7.94 -10.82
C LEU A 6 -1.79 -7.12 -10.01
N VAL A 7 -2.28 -6.25 -9.13
CA VAL A 7 -1.40 -5.47 -8.23
C VAL A 7 -0.64 -6.40 -7.29
N LYS A 8 -1.30 -7.42 -6.73
CA LYS A 8 -0.63 -8.43 -5.89
C LYS A 8 0.50 -9.13 -6.63
N ASP A 9 0.25 -9.64 -7.83
CA ASP A 9 1.27 -10.32 -8.63
C ASP A 9 2.45 -9.40 -8.93
N GLN A 10 2.18 -8.12 -9.23
CA GLN A 10 3.20 -7.11 -9.44
C GLN A 10 4.04 -6.86 -8.17
N LEU A 11 3.41 -6.71 -7.00
CA LEU A 11 4.10 -6.52 -5.72
C LEU A 11 5.02 -7.71 -5.41
N LEU A 12 4.52 -8.93 -5.60
CA LEU A 12 5.29 -10.16 -5.37
C LEU A 12 6.48 -10.25 -6.34
N SER A 13 6.31 -9.92 -7.62
CA SER A 13 7.40 -9.90 -8.60
C SER A 13 8.52 -8.90 -8.25
N GLN A 14 8.20 -7.86 -7.48
CA GLN A 14 9.13 -6.85 -6.99
C GLN A 14 9.69 -7.19 -5.60
N GLY A 15 9.44 -8.39 -5.07
CA GLY A 15 9.87 -8.82 -3.74
C GLY A 15 9.17 -8.09 -2.58
N ALA A 16 8.06 -7.38 -2.83
CA ALA A 16 7.24 -6.79 -1.76
C ALA A 16 6.36 -7.88 -1.12
N ASN A 17 6.94 -8.65 -0.20
CA ASN A 17 6.25 -9.77 0.46
C ASN A 17 5.33 -9.34 1.61
N HIS A 18 5.52 -8.13 2.16
CA HIS A 18 4.67 -7.57 3.21
C HIS A 18 3.85 -6.42 2.62
N PHE A 19 2.60 -6.69 2.30
CA PHE A 19 1.72 -5.71 1.67
C PHE A 19 0.26 -5.87 2.11
N VAL A 20 -0.53 -4.84 1.84
CA VAL A 20 -1.98 -4.88 1.88
C VAL A 20 -2.56 -4.00 0.79
N ILE A 21 -3.63 -4.49 0.17
CA ILE A 21 -4.42 -3.81 -0.86
C ILE A 21 -5.81 -3.58 -0.29
N LEU A 22 -6.25 -2.33 -0.31
CA LEU A 22 -7.52 -1.87 0.22
C LEU A 22 -8.41 -1.39 -0.92
N SER A 23 -9.71 -1.67 -0.80
CA SER A 23 -10.73 -1.05 -1.63
C SER A 23 -10.86 0.45 -1.32
N PRO A 24 -11.56 1.23 -2.17
CA PRO A 24 -11.80 2.65 -1.91
C PRO A 24 -12.52 2.93 -0.57
N ILE A 25 -13.30 1.95 -0.10
CA ILE A 25 -14.04 2.03 1.18
C ILE A 25 -13.26 1.43 2.37
N GLY A 26 -12.00 1.06 2.17
CA GLY A 26 -11.12 0.57 3.24
C GLY A 26 -11.19 -0.92 3.54
N THR A 27 -11.92 -1.71 2.74
CA THR A 27 -11.97 -3.17 2.87
C THR A 27 -10.67 -3.79 2.39
N VAL A 28 -10.09 -4.72 3.15
CA VAL A 28 -8.92 -5.48 2.71
C VAL A 28 -9.32 -6.43 1.58
N LEU A 29 -8.68 -6.28 0.42
CA LEU A 29 -8.88 -7.12 -0.76
C LEU A 29 -7.83 -8.23 -0.83
N GLU A 30 -6.56 -7.89 -0.57
CA GLU A 30 -5.42 -8.81 -0.59
C GLU A 30 -4.41 -8.36 0.47
N HIS A 31 -3.67 -9.30 1.04
CA HIS A 31 -2.57 -9.02 1.97
C HIS A 31 -1.50 -10.10 1.92
N GLY A 32 -0.35 -9.82 2.53
CA GLY A 32 0.71 -10.79 2.72
C GLY A 32 1.69 -10.42 3.83
N GLY A 33 2.32 -11.46 4.40
CA GLY A 33 3.43 -11.34 5.33
C GLY A 33 3.01 -10.72 6.66
N ASP A 34 3.53 -9.53 6.95
CA ASP A 34 3.29 -8.90 8.26
C ASP A 34 1.84 -8.42 8.42
N PHE A 35 1.13 -8.28 7.31
CA PHE A 35 -0.27 -7.86 7.28
C PHE A 35 -1.24 -9.05 7.38
N ASP A 36 -0.78 -10.28 7.63
CA ASP A 36 -1.66 -11.37 8.06
C ASP A 36 -2.24 -11.10 9.47
N ASN A 37 -1.61 -10.19 10.22
CA ASN A 37 -2.13 -9.68 11.48
C ASN A 37 -3.23 -8.61 11.24
N PRO A 38 -4.47 -8.83 11.70
CA PRO A 38 -5.57 -7.88 11.53
C PRO A 38 -5.32 -6.49 12.12
N MET A 39 -4.53 -6.38 13.20
CA MET A 39 -4.17 -5.07 13.77
C MET A 39 -3.30 -4.27 12.81
N LYS A 40 -2.42 -4.93 12.06
CA LYS A 40 -1.56 -4.28 11.05
C LYS A 40 -2.33 -3.91 9.80
N GLN A 41 -3.37 -4.65 9.45
CA GLN A 41 -4.33 -4.25 8.41
C GLN A 41 -5.08 -2.97 8.79
N ARG A 42 -5.52 -2.85 10.06
CA ARG A 42 -6.15 -1.61 10.57
C ARG A 42 -5.19 -0.43 10.55
N LEU A 43 -3.92 -0.64 10.93
CA LEU A 43 -2.87 0.38 10.81
C LEU A 43 -2.73 0.84 9.36
N ALA A 44 -2.70 -0.10 8.41
CA ALA A 44 -2.57 0.25 7.00
C ALA A 44 -3.76 1.05 6.48
N HIS A 45 -4.98 0.67 6.84
CA HIS A 45 -6.17 1.44 6.54
C HIS A 45 -6.08 2.87 7.09
N ALA A 46 -5.64 3.02 8.34
CA ALA A 46 -5.45 4.34 8.94
C ALA A 46 -4.40 5.19 8.19
N ILE A 47 -3.26 4.59 7.81
CA ILE A 47 -2.21 5.29 7.04
C ILE A 47 -2.76 5.77 5.69
N ILE A 48 -3.40 4.88 4.92
CA ILE A 48 -3.96 5.22 3.61
C ILE A 48 -5.01 6.31 3.72
N GLN A 49 -5.93 6.20 4.68
CA GLN A 49 -6.94 7.22 4.94
C GLN A 49 -6.29 8.57 5.27
N LYS A 50 -5.30 8.61 6.18
CA LYS A 50 -4.62 9.85 6.52
C LYS A 50 -3.85 10.45 5.33
N CYS A 51 -3.26 9.63 4.47
CA CYS A 51 -2.63 10.11 3.23
C CYS A 51 -3.67 10.71 2.27
N ALA A 52 -4.83 10.06 2.12
CA ALA A 52 -5.91 10.56 1.26
C ALA A 52 -6.45 11.93 1.74
N HIS A 53 -6.45 12.19 3.05
CA HIS A 53 -6.85 13.50 3.59
C HIS A 53 -5.87 14.64 3.26
N LEU A 54 -4.65 14.34 2.80
CA LEU A 54 -3.68 15.35 2.38
C LEU A 54 -3.91 15.82 0.94
N LEU A 55 -4.86 15.21 0.23
CA LEU A 55 -5.10 15.41 -1.19
C LEU A 55 -6.46 16.05 -1.42
N GLU A 56 -6.60 16.79 -2.52
CA GLU A 56 -7.90 17.29 -2.95
C GLU A 56 -8.79 16.15 -3.46
N PRO A 57 -10.14 16.30 -3.41
CA PRO A 57 -11.04 15.30 -3.97
C PRO A 57 -10.73 15.00 -5.44
N GLY A 58 -10.41 13.73 -5.75
CA GLY A 58 -10.06 13.29 -7.10
C GLY A 58 -8.55 13.22 -7.37
N GLU A 59 -7.71 13.70 -6.46
CA GLU A 59 -6.27 13.50 -6.53
C GLU A 59 -5.87 12.11 -6.05
N SER A 60 -4.83 11.57 -6.69
CA SER A 60 -4.16 10.33 -6.29
C SER A 60 -2.71 10.62 -5.96
N PHE A 61 -2.12 9.83 -5.06
CA PHE A 61 -0.71 9.97 -4.73
C PHE A 61 0.09 8.81 -5.28
N LYS A 62 1.22 9.14 -5.92
CA LYS A 62 2.15 8.16 -6.48
C LYS A 62 2.92 7.42 -5.40
N ARG A 63 3.42 8.11 -4.37
CA ARG A 63 4.23 7.52 -3.31
C ARG A 63 4.23 8.42 -2.07
N VAL A 64 3.90 7.86 -0.91
CA VAL A 64 4.19 8.44 0.40
C VAL A 64 5.00 7.41 1.17
N SER A 65 6.20 7.77 1.63
CA SER A 65 7.07 6.86 2.38
C SER A 65 7.22 7.36 3.82
N MET A 66 7.06 6.44 4.77
CA MET A 66 7.24 6.69 6.19
C MET A 66 8.28 5.70 6.73
N THR A 67 9.42 6.24 7.16
CA THR A 67 10.52 5.46 7.73
C THR A 67 10.40 5.43 9.26
N MET A 68 10.45 4.24 9.83
CA MET A 68 10.48 3.99 11.26
C MET A 68 11.63 3.05 11.56
N GLU A 69 12.70 3.57 12.17
CA GLU A 69 13.90 2.79 12.52
C GLU A 69 14.41 1.95 11.34
N GLU A 70 14.23 0.63 11.39
CA GLU A 70 14.69 -0.34 10.39
C GLU A 70 13.64 -0.71 9.34
N VAL A 71 12.49 -0.01 9.29
CA VAL A 71 11.37 -0.33 8.41
C VAL A 71 10.90 0.91 7.65
N VAL A 72 10.54 0.73 6.39
CA VAL A 72 9.87 1.74 5.57
C VAL A 72 8.50 1.23 5.17
N TYR A 73 7.47 2.04 5.47
CA TYR A 73 6.13 1.89 4.95
C TYR A 73 5.97 2.78 3.73
N THR A 74 5.63 2.19 2.59
CA THR A 74 5.37 2.93 1.35
C THR A 74 3.90 2.78 1.00
N ALA A 75 3.18 3.89 1.05
CA ALA A 75 1.80 4.01 0.63
C ALA A 75 1.72 4.50 -0.82
N THR A 76 0.78 3.99 -1.58
CA THR A 76 0.44 4.47 -2.93
C THR A 76 -1.03 4.19 -3.25
N THR A 77 -1.50 4.76 -4.36
CA THR A 77 -2.85 4.56 -4.87
C THR A 77 -2.81 4.13 -6.34
N VAL A 78 -3.72 3.23 -6.72
CA VAL A 78 -3.83 2.70 -8.09
C VAL A 78 -5.30 2.70 -8.49
N SER A 79 -5.62 3.12 -9.71
CA SER A 79 -7.01 3.07 -10.21
C SER A 79 -7.51 1.62 -10.28
N ASP A 80 -8.76 1.39 -9.84
CA ASP A 80 -9.41 0.09 -9.93
C ASP A 80 -10.00 -0.23 -11.33
N GLY A 81 -9.87 0.71 -12.28
CA GLY A 81 -10.41 0.59 -13.64
C GLY A 81 -11.92 0.85 -13.76
N GLN A 82 -12.62 1.12 -12.65
CA GLN A 82 -14.06 1.41 -12.59
C GLN A 82 -14.36 2.81 -12.04
N GLY A 83 -13.34 3.66 -11.93
CA GLY A 83 -13.44 5.03 -11.40
C GLY A 83 -13.18 5.13 -9.89
N GLY A 84 -12.88 4.01 -9.23
CA GLY A 84 -12.37 4.00 -7.87
C GLY A 84 -10.84 3.89 -7.81
N THR A 85 -10.32 3.99 -6.59
CA THR A 85 -8.87 3.94 -6.32
C THR A 85 -8.59 2.94 -5.20
N LEU A 86 -7.73 1.98 -5.49
CA LEU A 86 -7.19 1.04 -4.52
C LEU A 86 -6.09 1.71 -3.70
N GLY A 87 -6.14 1.51 -2.38
CA GLY A 87 -5.07 1.90 -1.47
C GLY A 87 -4.08 0.76 -1.31
N ILE A 88 -2.78 1.05 -1.42
CA ILE A 88 -1.73 0.03 -1.30
C ILE A 88 -0.74 0.49 -0.24
N LEU A 89 -0.45 -0.37 0.74
CA LEU A 89 0.63 -0.16 1.67
C LEU A 89 1.60 -1.34 1.59
N VAL A 90 2.89 -1.03 1.42
CA VAL A 90 3.98 -1.99 1.43
C VAL A 90 4.86 -1.71 2.62
N LYS A 91 5.30 -2.76 3.31
CA LYS A 91 6.33 -2.70 4.34
C LYS A 91 7.61 -3.36 3.82
N ARG A 92 8.74 -2.67 3.92
CA ARG A 92 10.06 -3.21 3.58
C ARG A 92 11.08 -2.88 4.67
N PRO A 93 12.13 -3.71 4.84
CA PRO A 93 13.30 -3.31 5.59
C PRO A 93 13.92 -2.03 5.01
N ALA A 94 14.36 -1.11 5.86
CA ALA A 94 14.95 0.16 5.44
C ALA A 94 16.20 -0.06 4.58
N SER A 95 17.00 -1.08 4.87
CA SER A 95 18.16 -1.48 4.06
C SER A 95 17.81 -1.79 2.60
N VAL A 96 16.62 -2.35 2.35
CA VAL A 96 16.14 -2.66 0.99
C VAL A 96 15.45 -1.45 0.37
N ALA A 97 14.59 -0.79 1.13
CA ALA A 97 13.77 0.32 0.63
C ALA A 97 14.61 1.55 0.25
N LEU A 98 15.64 1.87 1.03
CA LEU A 98 16.48 3.05 0.82
C LEU A 98 17.61 2.81 -0.20
N ALA A 99 18.02 1.55 -0.40
CA ALA A 99 19.00 1.20 -1.43
C ALA A 99 18.45 1.33 -2.86
N THR A 100 17.14 1.46 -3.03
CA THR A 100 16.50 1.61 -4.36
C THR A 100 16.43 3.07 -4.82
N ASP A 101 16.76 4.05 -3.95
CA ASP A 101 16.78 5.48 -4.27
C ASP A 101 18.23 6.02 -4.47
N GLN A 102 19.25 5.14 -4.58
CA GLN A 102 20.64 5.46 -4.97
C GLN A 102 20.98 4.88 -6.34
#